data_AF-A0A016WM40-F1
#
_entry.id   AF-A0A016WM40-F1
#
_cell.length_a   1.000
_cell.length_b   1.000
_cell.length_c   1.000
_cell.angle_alpha   90.00
_cell.angle_beta   90.00
_cell.angle_gamma   90.00
#
_symmetry.space_group_name_H-M   'P 1'
#
loop_
_entity.id
_entity.type
_entity.pdbx_description
1 polymer ?
#
loop_
_entity_poly.entity_id
_entity_poly.type
_entity_poly.pdbx_seq_one_letter_code
_entity_poly.pdbx_strand_id
1 'polypeptide(L)'
;MVHNRTAYLQSVNASMPTFLNRIYVFFELKIEVNNIASSMGAHAERVTKMHRRTMTELGYDKETIEKAIPKNEPIKLIAEALYKAWELYSSSSAVILIVVEDQNQNQIDQKHVEYALEDLGVPVDQIVRRTLTQCEQCLTLSPERHLFLSGSRVAVVYFRAGYTPDNYPTEKEWAARLLIERSDAIKSPWIGLQVANTKKTQQVLAEDGVVERFVGHPRDAAAIRSTFAGLWAINGDDPVTQKLIKVTIGLGNNPFPPLLMLSETEQLLGFPPMKSHIVWDDPICDSRLQLLSGTLKIAQENNQNKWLGTASGLQRLYE
;
A
#
# COMPACT_ATOMS: atom_id res chain seq x y z
N MET A 1 -2.82 8.34 -9.71
CA MET A 1 -3.86 8.15 -8.67
C MET A 1 -3.27 7.35 -7.52
N VAL A 2 -3.75 7.53 -6.28
CA VAL A 2 -3.36 6.71 -5.12
C VAL A 2 -4.56 5.88 -4.69
N HIS A 3 -4.43 4.56 -4.71
CA HIS A 3 -5.31 3.63 -4.00
C HIS A 3 -4.43 2.83 -3.06
N ASN A 4 -4.51 3.12 -1.75
CA ASN A 4 -3.65 2.53 -0.75
C ASN A 4 -4.44 1.96 0.45
N ARG A 5 -3.78 1.07 1.19
CA ARG A 5 -4.28 0.53 2.46
C ARG A 5 -3.15 0.60 3.49
N THR A 6 -3.40 1.23 4.63
CA THR A 6 -2.47 1.21 5.76
C THR A 6 -2.97 0.21 6.81
N ALA A 7 -2.11 -0.72 7.20
CA ALA A 7 -2.43 -1.72 8.21
C ALA A 7 -1.84 -1.32 9.56
N TYR A 8 -2.66 -1.42 10.60
CA TYR A 8 -2.29 -1.13 11.98
C TYR A 8 -2.50 -2.37 12.85
N LEU A 9 -1.68 -2.50 13.90
CA LEU A 9 -1.89 -3.42 15.00
C LEU A 9 -2.00 -2.62 16.29
N GLN A 10 -2.94 -3.00 17.15
CA GLN A 10 -3.06 -2.40 18.48
C GLN A 10 -2.14 -3.14 19.45
N SER A 11 -1.14 -2.43 19.97
CA SER A 11 -0.28 -2.91 21.06
C SER A 11 -0.90 -2.51 22.40
N VAL A 12 -1.01 -3.47 23.33
CA VAL A 12 -1.53 -3.25 24.68
C VAL A 12 -0.38 -3.38 25.65
N ASN A 13 0.02 -2.26 26.26
CA ASN A 13 0.93 -2.28 27.40
C ASN A 13 0.13 -1.98 28.67
N ALA A 14 0.16 -2.92 29.62
CA ALA A 14 -0.31 -2.66 30.97
C ALA A 14 0.74 -1.80 31.67
N SER A 15 0.38 -0.60 32.10
CA SER A 15 1.25 0.16 33.01
C SER A 15 1.11 -0.39 34.45
N MET A 16 2.19 -0.29 35.22
CA MET A 16 2.43 -0.91 36.54
C MET A 16 1.18 -1.00 37.46
N PRO A 17 1.03 -2.08 38.25
CA PRO A 17 -0.05 -2.21 39.21
C PRO A 17 0.13 -1.17 40.33
N THR A 18 -0.66 -0.11 40.32
CA THR A 18 -1.04 0.53 41.59
C THR A 18 -2.28 -0.17 42.10
N PHE A 19 -2.36 -0.37 43.42
CA PHE A 19 -3.22 -1.32 44.13
C PHE A 19 -4.75 -1.19 43.87
N LEU A 20 -5.20 -0.28 43.00
CA LEU A 20 -6.61 -0.02 42.75
C LEU A 20 -7.02 0.23 41.27
N ASN A 21 -6.12 0.35 40.29
CA ASN A 21 -6.53 0.48 38.87
C ASN A 21 -5.41 0.08 37.90
N ARG A 22 -5.69 -0.84 36.97
CA ARG A 22 -4.82 -1.06 35.79
C ARG A 22 -5.14 0.01 34.75
N ILE A 23 -4.17 0.86 34.43
CA ILE A 23 -4.26 1.76 33.28
C ILE A 23 -3.69 1.02 32.07
N TYR A 24 -4.56 0.70 31.12
CA TYR A 24 -4.18 0.16 29.82
C TYR A 24 -3.83 1.31 28.88
N VAL A 25 -2.62 1.28 28.33
CA VAL A 25 -2.20 2.21 27.28
C VAL A 25 -2.21 1.45 25.96
N PHE A 26 -2.97 1.96 24.99
CA PHE A 26 -3.10 1.40 23.67
C PHE A 26 -2.28 2.22 22.68
N PHE A 27 -1.49 1.54 21.85
CA PHE A 27 -0.76 2.15 20.74
C PHE A 27 -1.23 1.52 19.43
N GLU A 28 -1.64 2.35 18.46
CA GLU A 28 -1.86 1.90 17.08
C GLU A 28 -0.55 1.98 16.31
N LEU A 29 -0.01 0.82 15.96
CA LEU A 29 1.28 0.71 15.31
C LEU A 29 1.11 0.30 13.86
N LYS A 30 1.59 1.14 12.95
CA LYS A 30 1.59 0.89 11.52
C LYS A 30 2.50 -0.28 11.20
N ILE A 31 1.92 -1.38 10.75
CA ILE A 31 2.64 -2.56 10.27
C ILE A 31 3.15 -2.31 8.86
N GLU A 32 2.30 -1.78 7.98
CA GLU A 32 2.65 -1.54 6.59
C GLU A 32 1.74 -0.54 5.88
N VAL A 33 2.25 -0.01 4.79
CA VAL A 33 1.47 0.69 3.77
C VAL A 33 1.47 -0.20 2.54
N ASN A 34 0.32 -0.36 1.90
CA ASN A 34 0.13 -1.05 0.63
C ASN A 34 -0.36 -0.03 -0.41
N ASN A 35 0.47 0.32 -1.38
CA ASN A 35 0.20 1.30 -2.44
C ASN A 35 -0.10 0.63 -3.79
N ILE A 36 0.14 -0.67 -3.92
CA ILE A 36 -0.12 -1.46 -5.12
C ILE A 36 -1.03 -2.65 -4.79
N ALA A 37 -1.99 -2.93 -5.68
CA ALA A 37 -2.85 -4.10 -5.63
C ALA A 37 -3.53 -4.36 -4.26
N SER A 38 -3.84 -3.31 -3.51
CA SER A 38 -4.53 -3.42 -2.22
C SER A 38 -5.82 -4.22 -2.38
N SER A 39 -5.87 -5.36 -1.69
CA SER A 39 -6.90 -6.39 -1.83
C SER A 39 -7.95 -6.31 -0.73
N MET A 40 -9.00 -7.13 -0.85
CA MET A 40 -10.05 -7.39 0.15
C MET A 40 -11.11 -6.31 0.28
N GLY A 41 -11.20 -5.34 -0.65
CA GLY A 41 -12.22 -4.30 -0.60
C GLY A 41 -13.64 -4.88 -0.61
N ALA A 42 -13.95 -5.74 -1.59
CA ALA A 42 -15.29 -6.32 -1.71
C ALA A 42 -15.59 -7.24 -0.54
N HIS A 43 -14.61 -8.07 -0.16
CA HIS A 43 -14.76 -9.00 0.95
C HIS A 43 -15.00 -8.27 2.27
N ALA A 44 -14.24 -7.20 2.56
CA ALA A 44 -14.42 -6.41 3.76
C ALA A 44 -15.83 -5.78 3.82
N GLU A 45 -16.33 -5.24 2.71
CA GLU A 45 -17.69 -4.72 2.65
C GLU A 45 -18.75 -5.80 2.91
N ARG A 46 -18.57 -7.00 2.34
CA ARG A 46 -19.50 -8.13 2.55
C ARG A 46 -19.45 -8.65 3.99
N VAL A 47 -18.27 -8.73 4.60
CA VAL A 47 -18.10 -9.11 6.02
C VAL A 47 -18.79 -8.08 6.92
N THR A 48 -18.66 -6.79 6.65
CA THR A 48 -19.40 -5.75 7.38
C THR A 48 -20.91 -5.95 7.29
N LYS A 49 -21.46 -6.22 6.09
CA LYS A 49 -22.89 -6.50 5.90
C LYS A 49 -23.33 -7.76 6.64
N MET A 50 -22.53 -8.82 6.59
CA MET A 50 -22.76 -10.07 7.30
C MET A 50 -22.83 -9.85 8.81
N HIS A 51 -21.82 -9.20 9.42
CA HIS A 51 -21.80 -8.96 10.86
C HIS A 51 -23.00 -8.12 11.35
N ARG A 52 -23.39 -7.08 10.60
CA ARG A 52 -24.59 -6.29 10.94
C ARG A 52 -25.86 -7.12 10.91
N ARG A 53 -26.01 -7.98 9.90
CA ARG A 53 -27.15 -8.90 9.80
C ARG A 53 -27.18 -9.86 10.99
N THR A 54 -26.05 -10.47 11.33
CA THR A 54 -25.95 -11.37 12.49
C THR A 54 -26.34 -10.67 13.78
N MET A 55 -25.88 -9.44 14.04
CA MET A 55 -26.30 -8.70 15.24
C MET A 55 -27.80 -8.35 15.22
N THR A 56 -28.35 -8.05 14.05
CA THR A 56 -29.80 -7.82 13.90
C THR A 56 -30.58 -9.09 14.26
N GLU A 57 -30.15 -10.26 13.78
CA GLU A 57 -30.76 -11.56 14.07
C GLU A 57 -30.65 -11.94 15.57
N LEU A 58 -29.62 -11.46 16.26
CA LEU A 58 -29.46 -11.60 17.71
C LEU A 58 -30.30 -10.61 18.53
N GLY A 59 -31.06 -9.71 17.89
CA GLY A 59 -31.96 -8.78 18.55
C GLY A 59 -31.33 -7.47 19.03
N TYR A 60 -30.10 -7.15 18.60
CA TYR A 60 -29.51 -5.84 18.88
C TYR A 60 -30.21 -4.75 18.07
N ASP A 61 -30.40 -3.58 18.69
CA ASP A 61 -30.98 -2.43 18.03
C ASP A 61 -30.01 -1.79 17.03
N LYS A 62 -30.56 -0.97 16.11
CA LYS A 62 -29.80 -0.34 15.03
C LYS A 62 -28.68 0.58 15.54
N GLU A 63 -28.92 1.33 16.61
CA GLU A 63 -27.94 2.29 17.14
C GLU A 63 -26.72 1.57 17.71
N THR A 64 -26.95 0.48 18.45
CA THR A 64 -25.89 -0.40 18.95
C THR A 64 -25.05 -0.99 17.81
N ILE A 65 -25.71 -1.47 16.75
CA ILE A 65 -25.03 -2.06 15.59
C ILE A 65 -24.17 -1.02 14.84
N GLU A 66 -24.70 0.18 14.62
CA GLU A 66 -23.99 1.24 13.91
C GLU A 66 -22.78 1.77 14.70
N LYS A 67 -22.88 1.81 16.04
CA LYS A 67 -21.76 2.14 16.93
C LYS A 67 -20.68 1.06 16.92
N ALA A 68 -21.05 -0.22 16.90
CA ALA A 68 -20.11 -1.33 16.98
C ALA A 68 -19.44 -1.66 15.63
N ILE A 69 -20.17 -1.52 14.52
CA ILE A 69 -19.72 -1.91 13.19
C ILE A 69 -19.80 -0.68 12.28
N PRO A 70 -18.68 0.02 12.01
CA PRO A 70 -18.63 1.22 11.18
C PRO A 70 -19.03 0.97 9.73
N LYS A 71 -19.53 2.02 9.05
CA LYS A 71 -19.83 1.97 7.62
C LYS A 71 -18.55 1.67 6.84
N ASN A 72 -18.61 0.72 5.92
CA ASN A 72 -17.45 0.24 5.17
C ASN A 72 -17.87 0.07 3.70
N GLU A 73 -17.46 0.99 2.84
CA GLU A 73 -17.83 1.04 1.41
C GLU A 73 -16.60 1.22 0.50
N PRO A 74 -15.57 0.36 0.62
CA PRO A 74 -14.32 0.52 -0.11
C PRO A 74 -14.52 0.39 -1.62
N ILE A 75 -15.43 -0.48 -2.09
CA ILE A 75 -15.66 -0.68 -3.53
C ILE A 75 -16.17 0.59 -4.19
N LYS A 76 -17.15 1.24 -3.56
CA LYS A 76 -17.67 2.53 -3.99
C LYS A 76 -16.56 3.56 -4.11
N LEU A 77 -15.76 3.74 -3.05
CA LEU A 77 -14.69 4.74 -3.02
C LEU A 77 -13.60 4.48 -4.06
N ILE A 78 -13.23 3.21 -4.26
CA ILE A 78 -12.24 2.82 -5.27
C ILE A 78 -12.77 3.09 -6.68
N ALA A 79 -14.01 2.70 -6.96
CA ALA A 79 -14.64 2.93 -8.26
C ALA A 79 -14.82 4.42 -8.56
N GLU A 80 -15.26 5.22 -7.58
CA GLU A 80 -15.37 6.68 -7.72
C GLU A 80 -14.01 7.33 -8.01
N ALA A 81 -12.93 6.87 -7.37
CA ALA A 81 -11.58 7.38 -7.64
C ALA A 81 -11.10 7.05 -9.05
N LEU A 82 -11.32 5.80 -9.50
CA LEU A 82 -10.99 5.35 -10.85
C LEU A 82 -11.84 6.07 -11.91
N TYR A 83 -13.14 6.24 -11.66
CA TYR A 83 -14.06 6.97 -12.52
C TYR A 83 -13.62 8.43 -12.69
N LYS A 84 -13.33 9.12 -11.59
CA LYS A 84 -12.82 10.50 -11.63
C LYS A 84 -11.51 10.60 -12.40
N ALA A 85 -10.60 9.64 -12.24
CA ALA A 85 -9.36 9.61 -13.01
C ALA A 85 -9.64 9.44 -14.51
N TRP A 86 -10.56 8.56 -14.88
CA TRP A 86 -10.98 8.34 -16.26
C TRP A 86 -11.66 9.58 -16.86
N GLU A 87 -12.57 10.22 -16.12
CA GLU A 87 -13.25 11.46 -16.51
C GLU A 87 -12.25 12.61 -16.74
N LEU A 88 -11.28 12.79 -15.83
CA LEU A 88 -10.24 13.81 -15.93
C LEU A 88 -9.33 13.62 -17.16
N TYR A 89 -9.15 12.38 -17.64
CA TYR A 89 -8.41 12.11 -18.88
C TYR A 89 -9.10 12.72 -20.11
N SER A 90 -10.38 13.11 -20.00
CA SER A 90 -11.12 13.89 -21.00
C SER A 90 -11.24 13.21 -22.37
N SER A 91 -11.43 11.88 -22.38
CA SER A 91 -11.65 11.09 -23.59
C SER A 91 -12.70 10.00 -23.34
N SER A 92 -13.92 10.21 -23.81
CA SER A 92 -15.08 9.32 -23.58
C SER A 92 -14.97 7.94 -24.25
N SER A 93 -14.03 7.78 -25.18
CA SER A 93 -13.74 6.51 -25.85
C SER A 93 -12.50 5.80 -25.27
N ALA A 94 -11.85 6.38 -24.26
CA ALA A 94 -10.67 5.78 -23.68
C ALA A 94 -11.04 4.66 -22.71
N VAL A 95 -10.18 3.65 -22.60
CA VAL A 95 -10.42 2.47 -21.77
C VAL A 95 -9.75 2.59 -20.40
N ILE A 96 -10.32 1.89 -19.42
CA ILE A 96 -9.71 1.58 -18.14
C ILE A 96 -9.08 0.18 -18.26
N LEU A 97 -7.76 0.12 -18.22
CA LEU A 97 -6.99 -1.12 -18.27
C LEU A 97 -6.75 -1.63 -16.85
N ILE A 98 -7.24 -2.82 -16.54
CA ILE A 98 -6.99 -3.53 -15.29
C ILE A 98 -5.91 -4.58 -15.54
N VAL A 99 -4.73 -4.37 -14.96
CA VAL A 99 -3.60 -5.31 -15.07
C VAL A 99 -3.76 -6.39 -14.02
N VAL A 100 -3.80 -7.66 -14.44
CA VAL A 100 -4.16 -8.81 -13.60
C VAL A 100 -3.13 -9.93 -13.70
N GLU A 101 -3.16 -10.85 -12.75
CA GLU A 101 -2.32 -12.05 -12.72
C GLU A 101 -2.84 -13.09 -13.72
N ASP A 102 -1.96 -13.99 -14.19
CA ASP A 102 -2.32 -15.08 -15.11
C ASP A 102 -3.33 -16.04 -14.46
N GLN A 103 -3.11 -16.39 -13.18
CA GLN A 103 -4.04 -17.18 -12.37
C GLN A 103 -4.56 -16.32 -11.22
N ASN A 104 -5.78 -15.80 -11.38
CA ASN A 104 -6.35 -14.85 -10.44
C ASN A 104 -7.40 -15.52 -9.53
N GLN A 105 -6.95 -16.06 -8.41
CA GLN A 105 -7.84 -16.71 -7.44
C GLN A 105 -8.80 -15.72 -6.76
N ASN A 106 -8.42 -14.44 -6.65
CA ASN A 106 -9.23 -13.41 -6.00
C ASN A 106 -9.92 -12.46 -6.99
N GLN A 107 -10.29 -12.97 -8.17
CA GLN A 107 -10.93 -12.17 -9.21
C GLN A 107 -12.26 -11.57 -8.76
N ILE A 108 -12.97 -12.24 -7.84
CA ILE A 108 -14.26 -11.78 -7.31
C ILE A 108 -14.13 -10.43 -6.60
N ASP A 109 -13.02 -10.20 -5.86
CA ASP A 109 -12.77 -8.91 -5.21
C ASP A 109 -12.60 -7.78 -6.24
N GLN A 110 -11.93 -8.08 -7.35
CA GLN A 110 -11.64 -7.12 -8.41
C GLN A 110 -12.89 -6.79 -9.22
N LYS A 111 -13.71 -7.80 -9.55
CA LYS A 111 -14.91 -7.63 -10.37
C LYS A 111 -15.95 -6.72 -9.74
N HIS A 112 -16.02 -6.64 -8.41
CA HIS A 112 -16.90 -5.67 -7.74
C HIS A 112 -16.52 -4.21 -8.02
N VAL A 113 -15.23 -3.91 -8.23
CA VAL A 113 -14.79 -2.57 -8.65
C VAL A 113 -15.24 -2.30 -10.09
N GLU A 114 -15.17 -3.30 -10.97
CA GLU A 114 -15.63 -3.20 -12.36
C GLU A 114 -17.13 -2.93 -12.44
N TYR A 115 -17.94 -3.71 -11.72
CA TYR A 115 -19.38 -3.48 -11.66
C TYR A 115 -19.73 -2.09 -11.11
N ALA A 116 -19.02 -1.61 -10.09
CA ALA A 116 -19.22 -0.28 -9.59
C ALA A 116 -18.80 0.83 -10.58
N LEU A 117 -17.82 0.57 -11.46
CA LEU A 117 -17.50 1.48 -12.57
C LEU A 117 -18.59 1.49 -13.65
N GLU A 118 -19.18 0.33 -13.94
CA GLU A 118 -20.33 0.20 -14.84
C GLU A 118 -21.53 1.00 -14.30
N ASP A 119 -21.83 0.85 -13.00
CA ASP A 119 -22.89 1.61 -12.32
C ASP A 119 -22.65 3.14 -12.34
N LEU A 120 -21.39 3.56 -12.38
CA LEU A 120 -21.00 4.97 -12.53
C LEU A 120 -21.05 5.46 -13.99
N GLY A 121 -21.31 4.57 -14.96
CA GLY A 121 -21.52 4.92 -16.36
C GLY A 121 -20.33 4.64 -17.28
N VAL A 122 -19.27 3.95 -16.83
CA VAL A 122 -18.21 3.49 -17.73
C VAL A 122 -18.74 2.33 -18.57
N PRO A 123 -18.71 2.40 -19.92
CA PRO A 123 -19.15 1.31 -20.76
C PRO A 123 -18.38 0.02 -20.49
N VAL A 124 -19.08 -1.11 -20.46
CA VAL A 124 -18.51 -2.43 -20.13
C VAL A 124 -17.34 -2.80 -21.04
N ASP A 125 -17.43 -2.47 -22.33
CA ASP A 125 -16.40 -2.71 -23.34
C ASP A 125 -15.16 -1.81 -23.17
N GLN A 126 -15.23 -0.76 -22.35
CA GLN A 126 -14.11 0.10 -21.99
C GLN A 126 -13.40 -0.34 -20.70
N ILE A 127 -13.90 -1.34 -19.99
CA ILE A 127 -13.23 -1.90 -18.80
C ILE A 127 -12.53 -3.20 -19.21
N VAL A 128 -11.22 -3.13 -19.44
CA VAL A 128 -10.47 -4.22 -20.09
C VAL A 128 -9.46 -4.83 -19.12
N ARG A 129 -9.50 -6.16 -18.98
CA ARG A 129 -8.52 -6.93 -18.17
C ARG A 129 -7.43 -7.52 -19.05
N ARG A 130 -6.16 -7.34 -18.68
CA ARG A 130 -5.00 -7.96 -19.35
C ARG A 130 -3.91 -8.34 -18.36
N THR A 131 -3.18 -9.41 -18.66
CA THR A 131 -1.92 -9.72 -17.97
C THR A 131 -0.79 -8.89 -18.56
N LEU A 132 0.35 -8.75 -17.87
CA LEU A 132 1.49 -8.00 -18.42
C LEU A 132 2.02 -8.62 -19.72
N THR A 133 1.99 -9.95 -19.85
CA THR A 133 2.35 -10.65 -21.09
C THR A 133 1.41 -10.28 -22.24
N GLN A 134 0.11 -10.22 -21.98
CA GLN A 134 -0.86 -9.80 -23.00
C GLN A 134 -0.72 -8.31 -23.33
N CYS A 135 -0.42 -7.48 -22.33
CA CYS A 135 -0.14 -6.05 -22.53
C CYS A 135 1.03 -5.85 -23.50
N GLU A 136 2.10 -6.62 -23.42
CA GLU A 136 3.23 -6.53 -24.37
C GLU A 136 2.78 -6.73 -25.83
N GLN A 137 1.81 -7.62 -26.05
CA GLN A 137 1.31 -7.97 -27.39
C GLN A 137 0.32 -6.95 -27.97
N CYS A 138 -0.41 -6.22 -27.13
CA CYS A 138 -1.54 -5.38 -27.56
C CYS A 138 -1.40 -3.89 -27.24
N LEU A 139 -0.42 -3.52 -26.39
CA LEU A 139 -0.14 -2.12 -26.08
C LEU A 139 0.84 -1.52 -27.08
N THR A 140 0.55 -0.30 -27.48
CA THR A 140 1.45 0.53 -28.27
C THR A 140 1.51 1.93 -27.68
N LEU A 141 2.62 2.62 -27.93
CA LEU A 141 2.86 3.98 -27.45
C LEU A 141 3.07 4.90 -28.65
N SER A 142 2.28 5.97 -28.76
CA SER A 142 2.51 6.97 -29.79
C SER A 142 3.73 7.85 -29.48
N PRO A 143 4.25 8.60 -30.46
CA PRO A 143 5.31 9.59 -30.22
C PRO A 143 4.96 10.62 -29.13
N GLU A 144 3.68 10.97 -29.01
CA GLU A 144 3.11 11.88 -28.00
C GLU A 144 2.90 11.21 -26.63
N ARG A 145 3.31 9.93 -26.51
CA ARG A 145 3.20 9.09 -25.31
C ARG A 145 1.77 8.70 -24.94
N HIS A 146 0.85 8.71 -25.90
CA HIS A 146 -0.48 8.14 -25.69
C HIS A 146 -0.41 6.62 -25.68
N LEU A 147 -0.97 6.00 -24.64
CA LEU A 147 -1.08 4.54 -24.55
C LEU A 147 -2.29 4.06 -25.33
N PHE A 148 -2.10 3.09 -26.21
CA PHE A 148 -3.17 2.46 -26.96
C PHE A 148 -3.24 0.97 -26.69
N LEU A 149 -4.45 0.45 -26.46
CA LEU A 149 -4.77 -0.97 -26.41
C LEU A 149 -5.59 -1.31 -27.65
N SER A 150 -5.00 -2.05 -28.59
CA SER A 150 -5.67 -2.44 -29.84
C SER A 150 -6.37 -1.29 -30.57
N GLY A 151 -5.73 -0.09 -30.59
CA GLY A 151 -6.26 1.10 -31.25
C GLY A 151 -7.12 2.02 -30.37
N SER A 152 -7.54 1.58 -29.18
CA SER A 152 -8.27 2.43 -28.23
C SER A 152 -7.31 3.09 -27.23
N ARG A 153 -7.47 4.39 -26.96
CA ARG A 153 -6.67 5.09 -25.95
C ARG A 153 -6.90 4.47 -24.57
N VAL A 154 -5.85 4.40 -23.75
CA VAL A 154 -5.95 3.95 -22.35
C VAL A 154 -5.85 5.18 -21.44
N ALA A 155 -6.93 5.48 -20.71
CA ALA A 155 -6.97 6.61 -19.78
C ALA A 155 -6.37 6.26 -18.43
N VAL A 156 -6.71 5.08 -17.90
CA VAL A 156 -6.33 4.65 -16.55
C VAL A 156 -5.75 3.25 -16.61
N VAL A 157 -4.65 3.02 -15.90
CA VAL A 157 -4.10 1.68 -15.67
C VAL A 157 -4.19 1.35 -14.18
N TYR A 158 -5.06 0.39 -13.85
CA TYR A 158 -5.30 -0.08 -12.50
C TYR A 158 -4.58 -1.40 -12.25
N PHE A 159 -3.53 -1.38 -11.42
CA PHE A 159 -2.73 -2.57 -11.15
C PHE A 159 -3.34 -3.44 -10.05
N ARG A 160 -3.69 -4.67 -10.42
CA ARG A 160 -3.99 -5.81 -9.54
C ARG A 160 -2.96 -6.94 -9.70
N ALA A 161 -1.83 -6.64 -10.33
CA ALA A 161 -0.64 -7.47 -10.52
C ALA A 161 0.59 -6.56 -10.64
N GLY A 162 1.76 -7.15 -10.88
CA GLY A 162 3.04 -6.45 -11.04
C GLY A 162 3.73 -6.09 -9.72
N TYR A 163 3.30 -6.71 -8.61
CA TYR A 163 3.83 -6.49 -7.26
C TYR A 163 4.74 -7.64 -6.78
N THR A 164 4.75 -8.79 -7.45
CA THR A 164 5.68 -9.90 -7.19
C THR A 164 6.59 -10.18 -8.40
N PRO A 165 7.77 -10.77 -8.19
CA PRO A 165 8.63 -11.23 -9.29
C PRO A 165 7.93 -12.24 -10.22
N ASP A 166 7.04 -13.06 -9.69
CA ASP A 166 6.29 -14.08 -10.46
C ASP A 166 5.37 -13.46 -11.53
N ASN A 167 5.05 -12.16 -11.43
CA ASN A 167 4.33 -11.43 -12.47
C ASN A 167 5.23 -10.98 -13.64
N TYR A 168 6.54 -11.26 -13.58
CA TYR A 168 7.53 -10.92 -14.60
C TYR A 168 8.40 -12.13 -14.95
N PRO A 169 7.80 -13.22 -15.49
CA PRO A 169 8.56 -14.42 -15.85
C PRO A 169 9.57 -14.18 -16.97
N THR A 170 9.40 -13.13 -17.78
CA THR A 170 10.28 -12.78 -18.89
C THR A 170 10.49 -11.26 -19.02
N GLU A 171 11.34 -10.83 -19.95
CA GLU A 171 11.53 -9.41 -20.28
C GLU A 171 10.30 -8.75 -20.92
N LYS A 172 9.34 -9.54 -21.43
CA LYS A 172 8.13 -9.01 -22.06
C LYS A 172 7.28 -8.24 -21.06
N GLU A 173 7.12 -8.77 -19.85
CA GLU A 173 6.34 -8.13 -18.80
C GLU A 173 7.01 -6.83 -18.33
N TRP A 174 8.35 -6.83 -18.27
CA TRP A 174 9.14 -5.63 -18.01
C TRP A 174 8.97 -4.57 -19.10
N ALA A 175 9.00 -4.97 -20.37
CA ALA A 175 8.79 -4.09 -21.50
C ALA A 175 7.38 -3.48 -21.48
N ALA A 176 6.35 -4.29 -21.23
CA ALA A 176 4.96 -3.81 -21.07
C ALA A 176 4.85 -2.81 -19.91
N ARG A 177 5.46 -3.13 -18.75
CA ARG A 177 5.43 -2.25 -17.59
C ARG A 177 6.12 -0.92 -17.86
N LEU A 178 7.28 -0.93 -18.50
CA LEU A 178 8.00 0.28 -18.90
C LEU A 178 7.20 1.11 -19.90
N LEU A 179 6.57 0.46 -20.89
CA LEU A 179 5.73 1.11 -21.88
C LEU A 179 4.54 1.83 -21.23
N ILE A 180 3.85 1.16 -20.29
CA ILE A 180 2.78 1.75 -19.48
C ILE A 180 3.30 2.96 -18.69
N GLU A 181 4.44 2.85 -18.00
CA GLU A 181 4.96 3.93 -17.16
C GLU A 181 5.41 5.15 -17.97
N ARG A 182 5.93 4.96 -19.18
CA ARG A 182 6.31 6.05 -20.09
C ARG A 182 5.12 6.80 -20.68
N SER A 183 3.93 6.21 -20.63
CA SER A 183 2.72 6.81 -21.19
C SER A 183 2.10 7.91 -20.33
N ASP A 184 1.20 8.67 -20.96
CA ASP A 184 0.37 9.69 -20.31
C ASP A 184 -0.84 9.12 -19.54
N ALA A 185 -1.11 7.82 -19.64
CA ALA A 185 -2.17 7.17 -18.88
C ALA A 185 -1.99 7.42 -17.38
N ILE A 186 -3.09 7.48 -16.63
CA ILE A 186 -3.06 7.64 -15.18
C ILE A 186 -2.86 6.26 -14.55
N LYS A 187 -1.70 6.07 -13.92
CA LYS A 187 -1.38 4.81 -13.23
C LYS A 187 -1.92 4.81 -11.79
N SER A 188 -2.39 3.64 -11.37
CA SER A 188 -2.80 3.34 -9.98
C SER A 188 -2.18 2.01 -9.51
N PRO A 189 -0.99 2.05 -8.89
CA PRO A 189 -0.09 3.20 -8.74
C PRO A 189 0.88 3.36 -9.92
N TRP A 190 1.51 4.52 -10.02
CA TRP A 190 2.73 4.69 -10.84
C TRP A 190 3.96 4.16 -10.10
N ILE A 191 5.07 3.98 -10.82
CA ILE A 191 6.25 3.24 -10.32
C ILE A 191 6.83 3.80 -9.01
N GLY A 192 6.86 5.12 -8.81
CA GLY A 192 7.42 5.72 -7.59
C GLY A 192 6.55 5.50 -6.36
N LEU A 193 5.23 5.40 -6.50
CA LEU A 193 4.35 4.99 -5.41
C LEU A 193 4.53 3.51 -5.04
N GLN A 194 4.84 2.66 -6.03
CA GLN A 194 5.23 1.27 -5.78
C GLN A 194 6.59 1.18 -5.06
N VAL A 195 7.57 2.00 -5.43
CA VAL A 195 8.85 2.08 -4.69
C VAL A 195 8.64 2.59 -3.26
N ALA A 196 7.77 3.59 -3.09
CA ALA A 196 7.39 4.10 -1.76
C ALA A 196 6.66 3.06 -0.91
N ASN A 197 6.19 1.95 -1.51
CA ASN A 197 5.58 0.83 -0.82
C ASN A 197 6.58 -0.11 -0.14
N THR A 198 7.88 0.05 -0.39
CA THR A 198 8.88 -0.89 0.11
C THR A 198 9.04 -0.78 1.62
N LYS A 199 9.32 -1.90 2.27
CA LYS A 199 9.66 -1.94 3.70
C LYS A 199 10.89 -1.08 4.00
N LYS A 200 11.84 -1.00 3.07
CA LYS A 200 12.99 -0.10 3.19
C LYS A 200 12.57 1.36 3.23
N THR A 201 11.68 1.82 2.33
CA THR A 201 11.16 3.19 2.42
C THR A 201 10.42 3.43 3.73
N GLN A 202 9.62 2.46 4.21
CA GLN A 202 8.95 2.57 5.51
C GLN A 202 9.95 2.72 6.67
N GLN A 203 11.05 1.97 6.67
CA GLN A 203 12.11 2.09 7.68
C GLN A 203 12.83 3.44 7.59
N VAL A 204 13.21 3.89 6.40
CA VAL A 204 13.89 5.18 6.22
C VAL A 204 12.99 6.34 6.64
N LEU A 205 11.68 6.27 6.35
CA LEU A 205 10.72 7.26 6.83
C LEU A 205 10.66 7.32 8.37
N ALA A 206 11.00 6.24 9.07
CA ALA A 206 11.01 6.23 10.54
C ALA A 206 12.28 6.84 11.16
N GLU A 207 13.30 7.16 10.36
CA GLU A 207 14.50 7.86 10.82
C GLU A 207 14.18 9.30 11.26
N ASP A 208 15.05 9.87 12.09
CA ASP A 208 14.84 11.20 12.65
C ASP A 208 14.90 12.29 11.58
N GLY A 209 13.90 13.18 11.60
CA GLY A 209 13.77 14.28 10.66
C GLY A 209 13.33 13.90 9.25
N VAL A 210 13.14 12.62 8.92
CA VAL A 210 12.82 12.21 7.54
C VAL A 210 11.37 12.49 7.19
N VAL A 211 10.41 12.20 8.07
CA VAL A 211 8.97 12.50 7.84
C VAL A 211 8.76 14.00 7.66
N GLU A 212 9.44 14.81 8.48
CA GLU A 212 9.33 16.26 8.54
C GLU A 212 9.76 16.92 7.22
N ARG A 213 10.62 16.26 6.43
CA ARG A 213 11.00 16.72 5.08
C ARG A 213 9.84 16.66 4.08
N PHE A 214 8.86 15.79 4.32
CA PHE A 214 7.72 15.57 3.42
C PHE A 214 6.40 16.10 3.97
N VAL A 215 6.32 16.35 5.29
CA VAL A 215 5.10 16.78 5.97
C VAL A 215 5.34 18.17 6.57
N GLY A 216 4.84 19.19 5.89
CA GLY A 216 5.11 20.59 6.25
C GLY A 216 4.50 21.06 7.57
N HIS A 217 3.45 20.40 8.05
CA HIS A 217 2.80 20.76 9.32
C HIS A 217 3.33 19.88 10.47
N PRO A 218 3.98 20.47 11.51
CA PRO A 218 4.64 19.70 12.56
C PRO A 218 3.71 18.75 13.33
N ARG A 219 2.43 19.12 13.52
CA ARG A 219 1.47 18.25 14.22
C ARG A 219 1.16 16.99 13.41
N ASP A 220 1.13 17.10 12.09
CA ASP A 220 0.80 15.98 11.21
C ASP A 220 2.00 15.01 11.14
N ALA A 221 3.22 15.56 11.09
CA ALA A 221 4.44 14.78 11.19
C ALA A 221 4.52 14.02 12.53
N ALA A 222 4.21 14.70 13.64
CA ALA A 222 4.15 14.09 14.96
C ALA A 222 3.06 12.99 15.05
N ALA A 223 1.88 13.23 14.48
CA ALA A 223 0.81 12.24 14.42
C ALA A 223 1.22 11.00 13.62
N ILE A 224 1.86 11.18 12.45
CA ILE A 224 2.40 10.07 11.65
C ILE A 224 3.45 9.29 12.44
N ARG A 225 4.43 9.98 13.06
CA ARG A 225 5.46 9.35 13.89
C ARG A 225 4.90 8.61 15.10
N SER A 226 3.79 9.10 15.66
CA SER A 226 3.13 8.44 16.80
C SER A 226 2.73 7.00 16.46
N THR A 227 2.43 6.72 15.18
CA THR A 227 2.04 5.39 14.69
C THR A 227 3.21 4.47 14.37
N PHE A 228 4.46 4.94 14.38
CA PHE A 228 5.59 4.10 13.99
C PHE A 228 5.98 3.14 15.11
N ALA A 229 6.12 1.87 14.74
CA ALA A 229 6.89 0.90 15.51
C ALA A 229 8.39 1.19 15.35
N GLY A 230 9.22 0.62 16.22
CA GLY A 230 10.67 0.64 16.02
C GLY A 230 11.03 -0.15 14.75
N LEU A 231 11.76 0.49 13.83
CA LEU A 231 12.20 -0.07 12.56
C LEU A 231 13.70 0.20 12.40
N TRP A 232 14.49 -0.86 12.19
CA TRP A 232 15.94 -0.78 12.09
C TRP A 232 16.44 -1.48 10.82
N ALA A 233 17.52 -0.96 10.24
CA ALA A 233 18.20 -1.60 9.13
C ALA A 233 19.20 -2.65 9.63
N ILE A 234 19.31 -3.80 8.95
CA ILE A 234 20.23 -4.88 9.33
C ILE A 234 21.70 -4.43 9.24
N ASN A 235 22.02 -3.47 8.38
CA ASN A 235 23.38 -2.95 8.20
C ASN A 235 23.68 -1.74 9.11
N GLY A 236 22.89 -1.51 10.17
CA GLY A 236 23.13 -0.43 11.11
C GLY A 236 24.20 -0.80 12.14
N ASP A 237 25.17 0.09 12.33
CA ASP A 237 26.27 -0.11 13.28
C ASP A 237 25.95 0.43 14.68
N ASP A 238 24.73 0.96 14.92
CA ASP A 238 24.36 1.47 16.24
C ASP A 238 24.16 0.32 17.27
N PRO A 239 24.45 0.57 18.56
CA PRO A 239 24.42 -0.47 19.59
C PRO A 239 23.06 -1.17 19.75
N VAL A 240 21.96 -0.47 19.47
CA VAL A 240 20.59 -1.01 19.60
C VAL A 240 20.32 -1.96 18.45
N THR A 241 20.64 -1.55 17.22
CA THR A 241 20.54 -2.40 16.02
C THR A 241 21.38 -3.66 16.15
N GLN A 242 22.64 -3.54 16.59
CA GLN A 242 23.52 -4.71 16.80
C GLN A 242 22.99 -5.66 17.88
N LYS A 243 22.36 -5.14 18.95
CA LYS A 243 21.74 -5.97 19.99
C LYS A 243 20.50 -6.69 19.46
N LEU A 244 19.63 -6.00 18.71
CA LEU A 244 18.43 -6.59 18.09
C LEU A 244 18.79 -7.66 17.07
N ILE A 245 19.78 -7.42 16.20
CA ILE A 245 20.29 -8.41 15.24
C ILE A 245 20.77 -9.66 15.96
N LYS A 246 21.56 -9.51 17.04
CA LYS A 246 22.05 -10.65 17.84
C LYS A 246 20.91 -11.43 18.51
N VAL A 247 19.90 -10.75 19.03
CA VAL A 247 18.72 -11.39 19.63
C VAL A 247 17.94 -12.16 18.57
N THR A 248 17.72 -11.58 17.40
CA THR A 248 16.99 -12.22 16.30
C THR A 248 17.73 -13.43 15.73
N ILE A 249 19.04 -13.31 15.46
CA ILE A 249 19.87 -14.43 14.99
C ILE A 249 19.98 -15.53 16.05
N GLY A 250 20.01 -15.16 17.34
CA GLY A 250 20.05 -16.12 18.46
C GLY A 250 18.76 -16.89 18.69
N LEU A 251 17.63 -16.48 18.09
CA LEU A 251 16.31 -17.09 18.28
C LEU A 251 15.98 -18.23 17.29
N GLY A 252 16.86 -18.56 16.35
CA GLY A 252 16.84 -19.75 15.48
C GLY A 252 15.46 -20.25 15.01
N ASN A 253 15.08 -19.98 13.76
CA ASN A 253 13.91 -20.57 13.06
C ASN A 253 12.56 -20.61 13.81
N ASN A 254 12.35 -19.76 14.83
CA ASN A 254 11.03 -19.55 15.40
C ASN A 254 10.36 -18.37 14.67
N PRO A 255 9.25 -18.59 13.93
CA PRO A 255 8.67 -17.59 13.03
C PRO A 255 7.91 -16.46 13.74
N PHE A 256 7.97 -16.38 15.07
CA PHE A 256 7.44 -15.27 15.85
C PHE A 256 8.40 -14.99 17.02
N PRO A 257 8.87 -13.74 17.21
CA PRO A 257 9.44 -13.39 18.50
C PRO A 257 8.33 -13.55 19.54
N PRO A 258 8.61 -14.11 20.73
CA PRO A 258 7.65 -14.09 21.82
C PRO A 258 7.32 -12.62 22.13
N LEU A 259 6.16 -12.19 21.67
CA LEU A 259 5.46 -11.04 22.21
C LEU A 259 5.28 -11.34 23.70
N LEU A 260 6.02 -10.58 24.52
CA LEU A 260 6.16 -10.72 25.98
C LEU A 260 7.04 -11.90 26.40
N MET A 261 8.20 -11.57 26.97
CA MET A 261 8.65 -11.97 28.32
C MET A 261 10.12 -11.54 28.45
N LEU A 262 10.33 -10.26 28.79
CA LEU A 262 11.60 -9.85 29.39
C LEU A 262 11.40 -9.87 30.91
N SER A 263 12.31 -10.56 31.59
CA SER A 263 12.27 -10.84 33.03
C SER A 263 12.26 -9.54 33.85
N GLU A 264 11.67 -9.60 35.04
CA GLU A 264 11.50 -8.50 36.02
C GLU A 264 12.78 -7.67 36.28
N THR A 265 13.95 -8.22 35.99
CA THR A 265 15.27 -7.57 36.08
C THR A 265 15.50 -6.43 35.08
N GLU A 266 14.88 -6.42 33.89
CA GLU A 266 15.12 -5.36 32.88
C GLU A 266 14.22 -4.12 33.07
N GLN A 267 13.23 -4.18 33.96
CA GLN A 267 12.39 -3.02 34.33
C GLN A 267 13.08 -2.05 35.30
N LEU A 268 14.17 -2.45 35.95
CA LEU A 268 14.91 -1.64 36.93
C LEU A 268 15.84 -0.58 36.30
N LEU A 269 16.13 -0.68 34.99
CA LEU A 269 17.04 0.22 34.28
C LEU A 269 16.28 1.21 33.39
N GLY A 270 15.46 2.09 33.99
CA GLY A 270 15.12 3.41 33.44
C GLY A 270 14.73 3.53 31.95
N PHE A 271 14.10 2.53 31.35
CA PHE A 271 13.62 2.61 29.96
C PHE A 271 12.35 3.47 29.89
N PRO A 272 12.26 4.48 28.99
CA PRO A 272 10.98 5.11 28.68
C PRO A 272 10.02 4.05 28.07
N PRO A 273 8.70 4.22 28.21
CA PRO A 273 7.72 3.18 27.91
C PRO A 273 7.84 2.71 26.45
N MET A 274 8.38 1.50 26.27
CA MET A 274 8.69 0.96 24.95
C MET A 274 7.41 0.72 24.14
N LYS A 275 7.31 1.37 22.97
CA LYS A 275 6.46 0.91 21.86
C LYS A 275 6.97 -0.47 21.41
N SER A 276 6.07 -1.42 21.11
CA SER A 276 6.48 -2.76 20.69
C SER A 276 7.43 -2.72 19.47
N HIS A 277 8.44 -3.58 19.53
CA HIS A 277 9.52 -3.66 18.54
C HIS A 277 9.21 -4.76 17.52
N ILE A 278 9.34 -4.45 16.23
CA ILE A 278 9.25 -5.44 15.15
C ILE A 278 10.65 -5.59 14.56
N VAL A 279 11.31 -6.70 14.85
CA VAL A 279 12.58 -7.05 14.20
C VAL A 279 12.26 -8.06 13.10
N TRP A 280 12.61 -7.72 11.87
CA TRP A 280 12.37 -8.57 10.71
C TRP A 280 13.57 -9.50 10.51
N ASP A 281 13.32 -10.79 10.63
CA ASP A 281 14.23 -11.85 10.17
C ASP A 281 13.69 -12.38 8.85
N ASP A 282 14.29 -11.97 7.74
CA ASP A 282 14.13 -12.72 6.51
C ASP A 282 15.38 -12.60 5.61
N PRO A 283 16.33 -13.55 5.72
CA PRO A 283 17.44 -13.69 4.78
C PRO A 283 16.98 -13.97 3.33
N ILE A 284 15.73 -14.39 3.13
CA ILE A 284 15.12 -14.66 1.82
C ILE A 284 14.55 -13.37 1.21
N CYS A 285 14.12 -12.40 2.03
CA CYS A 285 13.68 -11.09 1.54
C CYS A 285 14.82 -10.32 0.86
N ASP A 286 16.07 -10.43 1.29
CA ASP A 286 17.17 -9.70 0.64
C ASP A 286 17.51 -10.25 -0.76
N SER A 287 17.17 -11.51 -1.03
CA SER A 287 17.36 -12.15 -2.34
C SER A 287 16.15 -12.03 -3.30
N ARG A 288 14.93 -11.79 -2.78
CA ARG A 288 13.69 -11.69 -3.59
C ARG A 288 13.00 -10.32 -3.57
N LEU A 289 13.31 -9.47 -2.60
CA LEU A 289 13.05 -8.02 -2.58
C LEU A 289 14.31 -7.23 -2.92
N GLN A 290 15.23 -7.79 -3.72
CA GLN A 290 15.92 -6.93 -4.68
C GLN A 290 14.81 -6.12 -5.33
N LEU A 291 14.72 -4.82 -5.02
CA LEU A 291 13.85 -3.88 -5.71
C LEU A 291 13.88 -4.32 -7.16
N LEU A 292 12.76 -4.89 -7.65
CA LEU A 292 12.77 -5.63 -8.91
C LEU A 292 13.63 -4.82 -9.87
N SER A 293 14.77 -5.34 -10.31
CA SER A 293 15.87 -4.48 -10.81
C SER A 293 15.40 -3.52 -11.92
N GLY A 294 14.39 -3.95 -12.69
CA GLY A 294 13.62 -3.14 -13.62
C GLY A 294 12.83 -1.98 -13.00
N THR A 295 12.18 -2.13 -11.86
CA THR A 295 11.43 -1.05 -11.14
C THR A 295 12.30 0.15 -10.81
N LEU A 296 13.50 -0.04 -10.25
CA LEU A 296 14.42 1.07 -9.98
C LEU A 296 14.91 1.71 -11.29
N LYS A 297 15.23 0.90 -12.29
CA LYS A 297 15.64 1.38 -13.61
C LYS A 297 14.54 2.21 -14.26
N ILE A 298 13.30 1.75 -14.25
CA ILE A 298 12.12 2.47 -14.75
C ILE A 298 11.94 3.79 -13.98
N ALA A 299 12.05 3.77 -12.65
CA ALA A 299 11.95 4.97 -11.83
C ALA A 299 13.08 5.98 -12.13
N GLN A 300 14.32 5.51 -12.32
CA GLN A 300 15.48 6.33 -12.67
C GLN A 300 15.36 6.92 -14.08
N GLU A 301 14.98 6.12 -15.07
CA GLU A 301 14.75 6.57 -16.45
C GLU A 301 13.62 7.60 -16.54
N ASN A 302 12.55 7.43 -15.75
CA ASN A 302 11.46 8.40 -15.67
C ASN A 302 11.92 9.73 -15.05
N ASN A 303 12.77 9.69 -14.01
CA ASN A 303 13.32 10.89 -13.37
C ASN A 303 14.35 11.60 -14.25
N GLN A 304 15.17 10.87 -15.02
CA GLN A 304 16.14 11.47 -15.95
C GLN A 304 15.48 12.23 -17.10
N ASN A 305 14.23 11.88 -17.45
CA ASN A 305 13.51 12.47 -18.58
C ASN A 305 12.62 13.70 -18.23
N LYS A 306 12.65 14.22 -16.98
CA LYS A 306 11.96 15.47 -16.60
C LYS A 306 12.65 16.19 -15.43
N TRP A 307 13.41 17.26 -15.73
CA TRP A 307 13.44 18.55 -14.98
C TRP A 307 14.07 19.70 -15.81
N LEU A 308 13.91 19.67 -17.15
CA LEU A 308 14.09 20.85 -18.01
C LEU A 308 12.70 21.31 -18.48
N GLY A 309 12.02 22.10 -17.65
CA GLY A 309 10.66 22.56 -17.95
C GLY A 309 9.93 23.12 -16.73
N THR A 310 10.35 24.31 -16.30
CA THR A 310 9.61 25.32 -15.50
C THR A 310 8.76 24.86 -14.32
N ALA A 311 9.20 25.27 -13.13
CA ALA A 311 8.55 25.18 -11.82
C ALA A 311 7.21 25.98 -11.66
N SER A 312 6.34 26.02 -12.68
CA SER A 312 5.10 26.83 -12.67
C SER A 312 3.80 26.02 -12.73
N GLY A 313 3.86 24.69 -12.79
CA GLY A 313 2.69 23.81 -12.91
C GLY A 313 2.03 23.39 -11.59
N LEU A 314 2.77 23.39 -10.47
CA LEU A 314 2.26 22.94 -9.16
C LEU A 314 1.61 24.05 -8.32
N GLN A 315 1.70 25.31 -8.77
CA GLN A 315 1.21 26.47 -8.02
C GLN A 315 -0.25 26.84 -8.35
N ARG A 316 -0.93 26.11 -9.25
CA ARG A 316 -2.33 26.37 -9.66
C ARG A 316 -3.36 25.38 -9.10
N LEU A 317 -2.99 24.55 -8.14
CA LEU A 317 -3.91 23.67 -7.40
C LEU A 317 -4.15 24.13 -5.95
N TYR A 318 -3.69 25.33 -5.60
CA TYR A 318 -3.88 25.97 -4.28
C TYR A 318 -4.27 27.45 -4.40
N GLU A 319 -5.04 27.79 -5.43
CA GLU A 319 -5.90 28.98 -5.52
C GLU A 319 -7.31 28.51 -5.90
#